data_AF-A0A822HK58-F1
#
_entry.id   AF-A0A822HK58-F1
#
_cell.length_a   1.000
_cell.length_b   1.000
_cell.length_c   1.000
_cell.angle_alpha   90.00
_cell.angle_beta   90.00
_cell.angle_gamma   90.00
#
_symmetry.space_group_name_H-M   'P 1'
#
loop_
_entity.id
_entity.type
_entity.pdbx_description
1 polymer ?
#
loop_
_entity_poly.entity_id
_entity_poly.type
_entity_poly.pdbx_seq_one_letter_code
_entity_poly.pdbx_strand_id
1 'polypeptide(L)'
;VNYLKFKTLKEAENNPIVLIPVSFMIMTGDNFEEHLVKFEGSNFFSNEDHNHLGQSVTQHCKSYVFTLTDGESRGRKLRIIDTPGIGDTRDSSQDDANLQQE
;
A
#
# COMPACT_ATOMS: atom_id res chain seq x y z
N VAL A 1 2.51 -8.06 13.12
CA VAL A 1 1.46 -9.04 13.50
C VAL A 1 0.28 -8.86 12.55
N ASN A 2 -0.19 -9.90 11.84
CA ASN A 2 -1.30 -9.77 10.89
C ASN A 2 -2.61 -10.35 11.47
N TYR A 3 -3.36 -9.50 12.19
CA TYR A 3 -4.58 -9.86 12.93
C TYR A 3 -5.81 -10.17 12.05
N LEU A 4 -5.70 -10.12 10.72
CA LEU A 4 -6.81 -10.44 9.81
C LEU A 4 -7.09 -11.95 9.72
N LYS A 5 -6.05 -12.78 9.87
CA LYS A 5 -6.15 -14.25 9.80
C LYS A 5 -5.32 -14.97 10.86
N PHE A 6 -4.23 -14.37 11.34
CA PHE A 6 -3.33 -15.03 12.29
C PHE A 6 -3.38 -14.36 13.65
N LYS A 7 -3.34 -15.15 14.72
CA LYS A 7 -3.40 -14.61 16.09
C LYS A 7 -2.04 -14.11 16.54
N THR A 8 -0.96 -14.64 15.98
CA THR A 8 0.42 -14.29 16.35
C THR A 8 1.29 -13.97 15.13
N LEU A 9 2.38 -13.23 15.34
CA LEU A 9 3.36 -12.97 14.27
C LEU A 9 4.01 -14.27 13.78
N LYS A 10 4.34 -15.19 14.70
CA LYS A 10 4.96 -16.48 14.41
C LYS A 10 4.12 -17.36 13.48
N GLU A 11 2.80 -17.32 13.62
CA GLU A 11 1.88 -18.00 12.69
C GLU A 11 1.92 -17.34 11.29
N ALA A 12 1.97 -16.01 11.24
CA ALA A 12 1.97 -15.25 9.99
C ALA A 12 3.29 -15.36 9.21
N GLU A 13 4.43 -15.53 9.89
CA GLU A 13 5.76 -15.65 9.26
C GLU A 13 5.85 -16.82 8.28
N ASN A 14 5.15 -17.91 8.54
CA ASN A 14 5.19 -19.11 7.69
C ASN A 14 4.23 -19.02 6.48
N ASN A 15 3.29 -18.08 6.49
CA ASN A 15 2.30 -17.91 5.43
C ASN A 15 1.83 -16.44 5.35
N PRO A 16 2.70 -15.53 4.91
CA PRO A 16 2.37 -14.11 4.88
C PRO A 16 1.23 -13.85 3.89
N ILE A 17 0.34 -12.93 4.26
CA ILE A 17 -0.75 -12.48 3.40
C ILE A 17 -0.46 -11.06 2.96
N VAL A 18 -0.49 -10.85 1.65
CA VAL A 18 -0.43 -9.53 1.02
C VAL A 18 -1.85 -9.08 0.76
N LEU A 19 -2.27 -7.98 1.39
CA LEU A 19 -3.63 -7.44 1.26
C LEU A 19 -3.72 -6.39 0.16
N ILE A 20 -2.70 -5.54 0.12
CA ILE A 20 -2.53 -4.48 -0.87
C ILE A 20 -1.12 -4.68 -1.42
N PRO A 21 -0.97 -4.95 -2.72
CA PRO A 21 0.33 -4.96 -3.38
C PRO A 21 0.99 -3.61 -3.19
N VAL A 22 2.27 -3.62 -2.82
CA VAL A 22 3.06 -2.41 -2.60
C VAL A 22 4.37 -2.52 -3.34
N SER A 23 4.94 -1.39 -3.72
CA SER A 23 6.33 -1.31 -4.12
C SER A 23 7.06 -0.24 -3.30
N PHE A 24 8.30 -0.53 -2.94
CA PHE A 24 9.10 0.34 -2.10
C PHE A 24 10.58 0.16 -2.39
N MET A 25 11.33 1.24 -2.17
CA MET A 25 12.78 1.25 -2.27
C MET A 25 13.39 0.73 -0.98
N ILE A 26 14.41 -0.12 -1.11
CA ILE A 26 15.30 -0.50 -0.02
C ILE A 26 16.73 -0.14 -0.40
N MET A 27 17.54 0.17 0.61
CA MET A 27 19.00 0.30 0.45
C MET A 27 19.66 -0.94 1.03
N THR A 28 20.62 -1.51 0.31
CA THR A 28 21.35 -2.70 0.77
C THR A 28 22.85 -2.52 0.68
N GLY A 29 23.57 -3.28 1.52
CA GLY A 29 25.03 -3.26 1.58
C GLY A 29 25.63 -1.97 2.13
N ASP A 30 26.95 -1.97 2.26
CA ASP A 30 27.72 -0.83 2.80
C ASP A 30 27.82 0.34 1.80
N ASN A 31 27.55 0.07 0.52
CA ASN A 31 27.58 1.05 -0.57
C ASN A 31 26.23 1.73 -0.81
N PHE A 32 25.21 1.43 0.01
CA PHE A 32 23.87 2.01 -0.11
C PHE A 32 23.22 1.76 -1.48
N GLU A 33 23.36 0.55 -2.02
CA GLU A 33 22.76 0.21 -3.31
C GLU A 33 21.24 0.22 -3.22
N GLU A 34 20.62 0.97 -4.13
CA GLU A 34 19.18 1.15 -4.21
C GLU A 34 18.51 -0.01 -4.98
N HIS A 35 17.55 -0.66 -4.33
CA HIS A 35 16.74 -1.73 -4.92
C HIS A 35 15.27 -1.43 -4.81
N LEU A 36 14.58 -1.49 -5.96
CA LEU A 36 13.13 -1.38 -6.01
C LEU A 36 12.49 -2.76 -5.86
N VAL A 37 11.83 -2.97 -4.73
CA VAL A 37 11.06 -4.20 -4.47
C VAL A 37 9.66 -4.04 -5.05
N LYS A 38 9.26 -4.96 -5.92
CA LYS A 38 7.94 -5.00 -6.55
C LYS A 38 7.38 -6.41 -6.53
N PHE A 39 6.06 -6.54 -6.45
CA PHE A 39 5.39 -7.81 -6.72
C PHE A 39 5.37 -8.10 -8.23
N GLU A 40 5.68 -9.34 -8.63
CA GLU A 40 5.58 -9.77 -10.04
C GLU A 40 4.13 -9.70 -10.54
N GLY A 41 3.93 -9.32 -11.81
CA GLY A 41 2.60 -9.09 -12.39
C GLY A 41 2.00 -7.71 -12.09
N SER A 42 2.79 -6.77 -11.58
CA SER A 42 2.40 -5.42 -11.16
C SER A 42 1.98 -4.44 -12.26
N ASN A 43 1.94 -4.88 -13.53
CA ASN A 43 1.39 -4.09 -14.64
C ASN A 43 -0.10 -3.72 -14.44
N PHE A 44 -0.77 -4.28 -13.43
CA PHE A 44 -2.13 -3.95 -13.03
C PHE A 44 -2.24 -2.76 -12.04
N PHE A 45 -1.13 -2.18 -11.58
CA PHE A 45 -1.14 -1.08 -10.60
C PHE A 45 -0.92 0.27 -11.28
N SER A 46 -1.84 0.67 -12.15
CA SER A 46 -1.85 1.99 -12.82
C SER A 46 -1.98 3.19 -11.88
N ASN A 47 -1.97 2.96 -10.56
CA ASN A 47 -2.17 3.97 -9.52
C ASN A 47 -0.88 4.33 -8.76
N GLU A 48 0.26 3.71 -9.10
CA GLU A 48 1.56 4.05 -8.53
C GLU A 48 2.46 4.70 -9.58
N ASP A 49 3.09 5.82 -9.25
CA ASP A 49 4.10 6.48 -10.08
C ASP A 49 5.36 6.76 -9.26
N HIS A 50 6.47 6.15 -9.67
CA HIS A 50 7.77 6.24 -9.00
C HIS A 50 8.76 7.12 -9.76
N ASN A 51 8.37 7.67 -10.91
CA ASN A 51 9.31 8.37 -11.79
C ASN A 51 9.47 9.86 -11.44
N HIS A 52 8.63 10.38 -10.55
CA HIS A 52 8.56 11.79 -10.22
C HIS A 52 8.89 12.03 -8.75
N LEU A 53 10.11 12.52 -8.50
CA LEU A 53 10.56 12.87 -7.15
C LEU A 53 9.73 14.03 -6.59
N GLY A 54 9.28 13.88 -5.34
CA GLY A 54 8.47 14.89 -4.64
C GLY A 54 6.96 14.79 -4.88
N GLN A 55 6.54 13.97 -5.85
CA GLN A 55 5.15 13.59 -6.06
C GLN A 55 4.79 12.39 -5.17
N SER A 56 3.51 12.32 -4.75
CA SER A 56 3.07 11.10 -4.07
C SER A 56 3.17 9.91 -5.01
N VAL A 57 3.61 8.76 -4.50
CA VAL A 57 3.63 7.52 -5.28
C VAL A 57 2.22 7.08 -5.64
N THR A 58 1.30 7.06 -4.67
CA THR A 58 -0.13 6.78 -4.90
C THR A 58 -0.76 7.97 -5.62
N GLN A 59 -1.38 7.75 -6.79
CA GLN A 59 -1.95 8.83 -7.61
C GLN A 59 -3.40 9.16 -7.29
N HIS A 60 -4.21 8.15 -6.98
CA HIS A 60 -5.63 8.29 -6.69
C HIS A 60 -6.03 7.52 -5.44
N CYS A 61 -7.08 7.99 -4.76
CA CYS A 61 -7.69 7.28 -3.66
C CYS A 61 -8.20 5.90 -4.12
N LYS A 62 -7.90 4.86 -3.34
CA LYS A 62 -8.38 3.50 -3.61
C LYS A 62 -8.88 2.83 -2.35
N SER A 63 -10.06 2.21 -2.47
CA SER A 63 -10.69 1.54 -1.35
C SER A 63 -10.67 0.02 -1.48
N TYR A 64 -10.11 -0.64 -0.47
CA TYR A 64 -10.02 -2.09 -0.39
C TYR A 64 -10.92 -2.59 0.74
N VAL A 65 -11.91 -3.42 0.41
CA VAL A 65 -12.88 -3.95 1.39
C VAL A 65 -12.64 -5.43 1.62
N PHE A 66 -12.44 -5.81 2.87
CA PHE A 66 -12.22 -7.18 3.31
C PHE A 66 -13.31 -7.59 4.30
N THR A 67 -13.82 -8.81 4.16
CA THR A 67 -14.70 -9.41 5.16
C THR A 67 -13.87 -10.22 6.12
N LEU A 68 -13.96 -9.91 7.42
CA LEU A 68 -13.24 -10.63 8.46
C LEU A 68 -13.94 -11.97 8.73
N THR A 69 -13.21 -13.08 8.59
CA THR A 69 -13.81 -14.43 8.68
C THR A 69 -13.61 -15.11 10.03
N ASP A 70 -12.66 -14.63 10.84
CA ASP A 70 -12.17 -15.36 12.01
C ASP A 70 -12.26 -14.51 13.30
N GLY A 71 -12.29 -15.18 14.45
CA GLY A 71 -12.29 -14.54 15.77
C GLY A 71 -13.56 -13.75 16.12
N GLU A 72 -13.44 -12.81 17.07
CA GLU A 72 -14.55 -11.96 17.54
C GLU A 72 -15.02 -10.93 16.49
N SER A 73 -14.22 -10.71 15.45
CA SER A 73 -14.51 -9.78 14.37
C SER A 73 -15.20 -10.44 13.18
N ARG A 74 -15.50 -11.75 13.25
CA ARG A 74 -16.18 -12.52 12.20
C ARG A 74 -17.46 -11.83 11.72
N GLY A 75 -17.56 -11.65 10.40
CA GLY A 75 -18.71 -11.00 9.73
C GLY A 75 -18.61 -9.48 9.64
N ARG A 76 -17.63 -8.84 10.28
CA ARG A 76 -17.37 -7.40 10.11
C ARG A 76 -16.66 -7.14 8.79
N LYS A 77 -16.88 -5.95 8.23
CA LYS A 77 -16.16 -5.46 7.05
C LYS A 77 -15.07 -4.48 7.48
N LEU A 78 -13.85 -4.72 7.03
CA LEU A 78 -12.72 -3.80 7.12
C LEU A 78 -12.58 -3.08 5.78
N ARG A 79 -12.56 -1.75 5.79
CA ARG A 79 -12.23 -0.94 4.61
C ARG A 79 -10.90 -0.25 4.88
N ILE A 80 -9.93 -0.49 4.01
CA ILE A 80 -8.67 0.25 3.96
C ILE A 80 -8.82 1.28 2.85
N ILE A 81 -8.55 2.54 3.16
CA ILE A 81 -8.55 3.63 2.19
C ILE A 81 -7.08 4.02 2.02
N ASP A 82 -6.55 3.77 0.84
CA ASP A 82 -5.22 4.15 0.41
C ASP A 82 -5.32 5.47 -0.34
N THR A 83 -4.58 6.49 0.09
CA THR A 83 -4.70 7.85 -0.42
C THR A 83 -3.34 8.33 -0.93
N PRO A 84 -3.32 9.25 -1.91
CA PRO A 84 -2.14 10.04 -2.18
C PRO A 84 -1.61 10.69 -0.89
N GLY A 85 -0.29 10.69 -0.77
CA GLY A 85 0.46 11.28 0.33
C GLY A 85 0.32 12.79 0.32
N ILE A 86 0.01 13.35 1.49
CA ILE A 86 -0.12 14.79 1.70
C ILE A 86 1.28 15.43 1.65
N GLY A 87 1.44 16.53 0.92
CA GLY A 87 2.72 17.19 0.71
C GLY A 87 3.34 16.93 -0.67
N ASP A 88 2.50 16.64 -1.66
CA ASP A 88 2.91 16.59 -3.07
C ASP A 88 3.43 17.96 -3.50
N THR A 89 4.68 18.02 -3.98
CA THR A 89 5.35 19.29 -4.24
C THR A 89 4.99 19.92 -5.58
N ARG A 90 4.08 19.32 -6.36
CA ARG A 90 3.67 19.83 -7.68
C ARG A 90 2.90 21.14 -7.56
N ASP A 91 1.79 21.18 -6.81
CA ASP A 91 1.12 22.38 -6.27
C ASP A 91 -0.05 21.99 -5.35
N SER A 92 -0.68 22.96 -4.67
CA SER A 92 -1.83 22.72 -3.76
C SER A 92 -3.12 22.28 -4.47
N SER A 93 -3.30 22.59 -5.75
CA SER A 93 -4.43 22.12 -6.56
C SER A 93 -4.30 20.65 -6.97
N GLN A 94 -3.08 20.10 -6.95
CA GLN A 94 -2.83 18.69 -7.16
C GLN A 94 -3.37 17.84 -6.01
N ASP A 95 -3.30 18.32 -4.76
CA ASP A 95 -3.92 17.64 -3.62
C ASP A 95 -5.45 17.57 -3.78
N ASP A 96 -6.09 18.63 -4.28
CA ASP A 96 -7.53 18.62 -4.58
C ASP A 96 -7.86 17.61 -5.70
N ALA A 97 -7.08 17.58 -6.78
CA ALA A 97 -7.28 16.64 -7.89
C ALA A 97 -7.11 15.17 -7.43
N ASN A 98 -6.14 14.92 -6.56
CA ASN A 98 -5.85 13.62 -5.96
C ASN A 98 -7.03 13.10 -5.11
N LEU A 99 -7.82 14.00 -4.51
CA LEU A 99 -8.95 13.70 -3.63
C LEU A 99 -10.33 13.73 -4.33
N GLN A 100 -10.43 14.27 -5.55
CA GLN A 100 -11.71 14.43 -6.27
C GLN A 100 -12.18 13.19 -7.04
N GLN A 101 -11.30 12.21 -7.29
CA GLN A 101 -11.66 10.97 -7.96
C GLN A 101 -12.02 9.87 -6.94
N GLU A 102 -13.22 9.92 -6.37
CA GLU A 102 -13.87 8.78 -5.69
C GLU A 102 -14.95 8.13 -6.55
#